data_AF-A0A3D1CXH7-F1
#
_entry.id   AF-A0A3D1CXH7-F1
#
_cell.length_a   1.000
_cell.length_b   1.000
_cell.length_c   1.000
_cell.angle_alpha   90.00
_cell.angle_beta   90.00
_cell.angle_gamma   90.00
#
_symmetry.space_group_name_H-M   'P 1'
#
loop_
_entity.id
_entity.type
_entity.pdbx_description
1 polymer ?
#
loop_
_entity_poly.entity_id
_entity_poly.type
_entity_poly.pdbx_seq_one_letter_code
_entity_poly.pdbx_strand_id
1 'polypeptide(L)'
;MNTTPPINHVQDKRTTVQSMIILACLFFIFGLVSWVNTILIPYFQLTLQLSNFQSYLVTFAFYIAYLIMAIPSSFLLNKVGYKRGMMFGLWCMALGAFLFVPAAYWRIYQVFLLGLFLLGVGLAILQSAANPYVTIVGPIESAAKRMSIVGTGNKLAGVIANLIFAAVVIRESDRELMRQIEAGVYTGEDLNTTLDTLIQGVMTPYLILAIILFFFGTIIRYSSFLPELDPKVINKSSSEAENAYTSIFQYPHLILGVVAMFFHIGTQMIGLGTSIQYAGTMGESLAGPAQNIPSYTMLLTFIGYFTAIALIPRHLNQRHALIISASLNLIFSVLIITTSGTVNFLGMTTDISLWFLVMMGFPNALLYAGIWPLAIRGLGKYTNLGSAFLVMALCGSAIMPLVYNAFVEMNTSLSLFEAMKQAYWILIPCFAYIVWYGVQGYKITAWKKAKTNVIID
;
A
#
# COMPACT_ATOMS: atom_id res chain seq x y z
N MET A 1 -5.85 -45.66 11.72
CA MET A 1 -5.50 -45.17 10.38
C MET A 1 -5.79 -43.67 10.33
N ASN A 2 -4.78 -42.83 10.60
CA ASN A 2 -4.89 -41.39 10.44
C ASN A 2 -4.55 -41.05 8.99
N THR A 3 -5.54 -40.99 8.13
CA THR A 3 -5.39 -40.47 6.76
C THR A 3 -5.41 -38.94 6.82
N THR A 4 -4.29 -38.34 7.25
CA THR A 4 -4.01 -36.96 6.87
C THR A 4 -3.87 -36.92 5.35
N PRO A 5 -4.71 -36.16 4.64
CA PRO A 5 -4.58 -36.06 3.19
C PRO A 5 -3.20 -35.47 2.84
N PRO A 6 -2.59 -35.88 1.72
CA PRO A 6 -1.31 -35.34 1.29
C PRO A 6 -1.45 -33.83 1.13
N ILE A 7 -0.47 -33.11 1.69
CA ILE A 7 -0.40 -31.65 1.61
C ILE A 7 -0.11 -31.31 0.15
N ASN A 8 -1.15 -30.98 -0.59
CA ASN A 8 -1.04 -30.44 -1.92
C ASN A 8 -0.37 -29.08 -1.83
N HIS A 9 0.97 -29.03 -1.90
CA HIS A 9 1.58 -27.92 -2.62
C HIS A 9 0.84 -27.83 -3.95
N VAL A 10 0.38 -26.65 -4.34
CA VAL A 10 -0.27 -26.44 -5.64
C VAL A 10 0.79 -26.70 -6.72
N GLN A 11 1.01 -27.98 -7.03
CA GLN A 11 1.95 -28.44 -8.04
C GLN A 11 1.31 -28.39 -9.43
N ASP A 12 -0.02 -28.33 -9.49
CA ASP A 12 -0.71 -28.10 -10.75
C ASP A 12 -0.63 -26.61 -11.15
N LYS A 13 0.19 -26.37 -12.16
CA LYS A 13 0.39 -25.06 -12.81
C LYS A 13 -0.93 -24.38 -13.17
N ARG A 14 -1.96 -25.14 -13.56
CA ARG A 14 -3.28 -24.60 -13.89
C ARG A 14 -3.95 -23.96 -12.67
N THR A 15 -3.91 -24.64 -11.53
CA THR A 15 -4.50 -24.17 -10.28
C THR A 15 -3.77 -22.92 -9.75
N THR A 16 -2.44 -22.87 -9.84
CA THR A 16 -1.66 -21.66 -9.48
C THR A 16 -2.05 -20.47 -10.35
N VAL A 17 -2.19 -20.65 -11.66
CA VAL A 17 -2.57 -19.55 -12.58
C VAL A 17 -3.97 -19.02 -12.25
N GLN A 18 -4.93 -19.92 -12.02
CA GLN A 18 -6.29 -19.50 -11.67
C GLN A 18 -6.36 -18.76 -10.33
N SER A 19 -5.63 -19.23 -9.31
CA SER A 19 -5.48 -18.51 -8.04
C SER A 19 -4.86 -17.12 -8.24
N MET A 20 -3.83 -17.01 -9.10
CA MET A 20 -3.19 -15.72 -9.41
C MET A 20 -4.13 -14.74 -10.13
N ILE A 21 -5.04 -15.20 -10.98
CA ILE A 21 -6.06 -14.34 -11.60
C ILE A 21 -6.98 -13.76 -10.54
N ILE A 22 -7.49 -14.59 -9.62
CA ILE A 22 -8.36 -14.13 -8.53
C ILE A 22 -7.62 -13.15 -7.62
N LEU A 23 -6.36 -13.43 -7.28
CA LEU A 23 -5.53 -12.54 -6.47
C LEU A 23 -5.22 -11.22 -7.19
N ALA A 24 -5.02 -11.24 -8.52
CA ALA A 24 -4.85 -10.02 -9.29
C ALA A 24 -6.13 -9.16 -9.28
N CYS A 25 -7.32 -9.78 -9.41
CA CYS A 25 -8.60 -9.09 -9.25
C CYS A 25 -8.78 -8.52 -7.82
N LEU A 26 -8.36 -9.26 -6.79
CA LEU A 26 -8.37 -8.77 -5.41
C LEU A 26 -7.46 -7.56 -5.23
N PHE A 27 -6.22 -7.61 -5.72
CA PHE A 27 -5.29 -6.49 -5.64
C PHE A 27 -5.75 -5.29 -6.47
N PHE A 28 -6.45 -5.53 -7.59
CA PHE A 28 -7.13 -4.49 -8.34
C PHE A 28 -8.18 -3.80 -7.47
N ILE A 29 -9.05 -4.55 -6.79
CA ILE A 29 -10.02 -3.98 -5.83
C ILE A 29 -9.31 -3.21 -4.71
N PHE A 30 -8.20 -3.74 -4.17
CA PHE A 30 -7.43 -3.04 -3.13
C PHE A 30 -6.96 -1.67 -3.64
N GLY A 31 -6.41 -1.65 -4.85
CA GLY A 31 -5.96 -0.43 -5.49
C GLY A 31 -7.15 0.52 -5.69
N LEU A 32 -8.21 0.06 -6.36
CA LEU A 32 -9.38 0.88 -6.68
C LEU A 32 -9.91 1.60 -5.45
N VAL A 33 -10.18 0.87 -4.35
CA VAL A 33 -10.73 1.46 -3.14
C VAL A 33 -9.74 2.41 -2.45
N SER A 34 -8.44 2.04 -2.40
CA SER A 34 -7.43 2.89 -1.76
C SER A 34 -7.23 4.20 -2.51
N TRP A 35 -7.19 4.15 -3.85
CA TRP A 35 -6.98 5.33 -4.67
C TRP A 35 -8.23 6.22 -4.74
N VAL A 36 -9.43 5.64 -4.88
CA VAL A 36 -10.69 6.40 -4.80
C VAL A 36 -10.78 7.15 -3.46
N ASN A 37 -10.40 6.51 -2.36
CA ASN A 37 -10.40 7.14 -1.04
C ASN A 37 -9.52 8.40 -1.00
N THR A 38 -8.31 8.35 -1.56
CA THR A 38 -7.40 9.51 -1.60
C THR A 38 -8.01 10.70 -2.35
N ILE A 39 -8.73 10.44 -3.45
CA ILE A 39 -9.36 11.49 -4.27
C ILE A 39 -10.57 12.12 -3.56
N LEU A 40 -11.26 11.35 -2.72
CA LEU A 40 -12.48 11.79 -2.06
C LEU A 40 -12.27 12.74 -0.88
N ILE A 41 -11.09 12.74 -0.25
CA ILE A 41 -10.79 13.60 0.89
C ILE A 41 -11.05 15.09 0.58
N PRO A 42 -10.44 15.71 -0.46
CA PRO A 42 -10.69 17.12 -0.77
C PRO A 42 -12.14 17.36 -1.22
N TYR A 43 -12.75 16.40 -1.91
CA TYR A 43 -14.15 16.48 -2.32
C TYR A 43 -15.10 16.52 -1.11
N PHE A 44 -14.86 15.70 -0.08
CA PHE A 44 -15.63 15.73 1.16
C PHE A 44 -15.35 16.98 1.98
N GLN A 45 -14.12 17.49 1.97
CA GLN A 45 -13.81 18.76 2.61
C GLN A 45 -14.70 19.89 2.09
N LEU A 46 -14.87 19.98 0.77
CA LEU A 46 -15.73 20.98 0.14
C LEU A 46 -17.22 20.69 0.37
N THR A 47 -17.68 19.47 0.06
CA THR A 47 -19.11 19.12 0.07
C THR A 47 -19.73 19.07 1.48
N LEU A 48 -18.94 18.67 2.48
CA LEU A 48 -19.36 18.64 3.89
C LEU A 48 -18.93 19.90 4.67
N GLN A 49 -18.29 20.87 4.02
CA GLN A 49 -17.77 22.10 4.65
C GLN A 49 -16.91 21.78 5.89
N LEU A 50 -15.97 20.85 5.72
CA LEU A 50 -15.13 20.38 6.82
C LEU A 50 -14.05 21.39 7.17
N SER A 51 -13.78 21.52 8.46
CA SER A 51 -12.55 22.17 8.95
C SER A 51 -11.32 21.33 8.58
N ASN A 52 -10.14 21.96 8.57
CA ASN A 52 -8.87 21.27 8.32
C ASN A 52 -8.66 20.06 9.26
N PHE A 53 -9.05 20.19 10.54
CA PHE A 53 -8.97 19.09 11.49
C PHE A 53 -9.88 17.91 11.09
N GLN A 54 -11.12 18.19 10.68
CA GLN A 54 -12.06 17.17 10.22
C GLN A 54 -11.57 16.49 8.94
N SER A 55 -10.94 17.22 8.01
CA SER A 55 -10.33 16.63 6.82
C SER A 55 -9.19 15.65 7.16
N TYR A 56 -8.32 15.99 8.11
CA TYR A 56 -7.28 15.06 8.56
C TYR A 56 -7.86 13.81 9.22
N LEU A 57 -8.99 13.96 9.93
CA LEU A 57 -9.67 12.83 10.56
C LEU A 57 -10.23 11.82 9.54
N VAL A 58 -10.56 12.26 8.31
CA VAL A 58 -10.95 11.38 7.19
C VAL A 58 -9.80 10.42 6.83
N THR A 59 -8.61 10.98 6.59
CA THR A 59 -7.39 10.20 6.33
C THR A 59 -7.06 9.28 7.51
N PHE A 60 -7.12 9.83 8.73
CA PHE A 60 -6.84 9.06 9.95
C PHE A 60 -7.79 7.86 10.11
N ALA A 61 -9.11 8.04 9.94
CA ALA A 61 -10.11 6.99 10.10
C ALA A 61 -9.89 5.81 9.15
N PHE A 62 -9.44 6.07 7.92
CA PHE A 62 -9.10 5.01 6.98
C PHE A 62 -7.80 4.27 7.37
N TYR A 63 -6.73 5.00 7.68
CA TYR A 63 -5.41 4.40 7.93
C TYR A 63 -5.28 3.75 9.32
N ILE A 64 -5.97 4.26 10.34
CA ILE A 64 -5.96 3.69 11.69
C ILE A 64 -6.53 2.26 11.70
N ALA A 65 -7.44 1.96 10.77
CA ALA A 65 -8.00 0.63 10.61
C ALA A 65 -6.92 -0.42 10.29
N TYR A 66 -5.88 -0.08 9.50
CA TYR A 66 -4.75 -0.97 9.24
C TYR A 66 -3.96 -1.27 10.51
N LEU A 67 -3.76 -0.27 11.36
CA LEU A 67 -3.01 -0.43 12.61
C LEU A 67 -3.76 -1.33 13.60
N ILE A 68 -5.05 -1.07 13.79
CA ILE A 68 -5.86 -1.75 14.80
C ILE A 68 -6.30 -3.14 14.33
N MET A 69 -6.69 -3.30 13.06
CA MET A 69 -7.33 -4.53 12.58
C MET A 69 -6.38 -5.53 11.94
N ALA A 70 -5.12 -5.18 11.69
CA ALA A 70 -4.16 -6.15 11.17
C ALA A 70 -3.97 -7.35 12.13
N ILE A 71 -3.76 -7.11 13.43
CA ILE A 71 -3.59 -8.24 14.38
C ILE A 71 -4.89 -9.07 14.52
N PRO A 72 -6.08 -8.47 14.76
CA PRO A 72 -7.36 -9.18 14.75
C PRO A 72 -7.62 -10.00 13.49
N SER A 73 -7.24 -9.49 12.32
CA SER A 73 -7.42 -10.21 11.05
C SER A 73 -6.63 -11.51 11.03
N SER A 74 -5.44 -11.56 11.64
CA SER A 74 -4.66 -12.80 11.74
C SER A 74 -5.38 -13.87 12.56
N PHE A 75 -6.04 -13.49 13.66
CA PHE A 75 -6.82 -14.41 14.48
C PHE A 75 -8.06 -14.91 13.74
N LEU A 76 -8.73 -14.01 13.00
CA LEU A 76 -9.82 -14.38 12.11
C LEU A 76 -9.34 -15.44 11.09
N LEU A 77 -8.27 -15.15 10.35
CA LEU A 77 -7.70 -16.04 9.33
C LEU A 77 -7.28 -17.40 9.90
N ASN A 78 -6.70 -17.43 11.11
CA ASN A 78 -6.35 -18.66 11.80
C ASN A 78 -7.56 -19.53 12.18
N LYS A 79 -8.73 -18.91 12.41
CA LYS A 79 -9.96 -19.59 12.82
C LYS A 79 -10.80 -20.05 11.63
N VAL A 80 -10.89 -19.21 10.58
CA VAL A 80 -11.84 -19.44 9.48
C VAL A 80 -11.19 -19.83 8.16
N GLY A 81 -9.86 -19.71 8.04
CA GLY A 81 -9.13 -19.92 6.80
C GLY A 81 -9.07 -18.68 5.90
N TYR A 82 -8.26 -18.76 4.85
CA TYR A 82 -8.04 -17.64 3.91
C TYR A 82 -9.28 -17.33 3.09
N LYS A 83 -10.02 -18.33 2.58
CA LYS A 83 -11.18 -18.08 1.70
C LYS A 83 -12.29 -17.35 2.45
N ARG A 84 -12.64 -17.84 3.64
CA ARG A 84 -13.66 -17.20 4.49
C ARG A 84 -13.17 -15.86 5.01
N GLY A 85 -11.89 -15.74 5.38
CA GLY A 85 -11.31 -14.47 5.82
C GLY A 85 -11.40 -13.39 4.73
N MET A 86 -11.05 -13.73 3.48
CA MET A 86 -11.19 -12.81 2.35
C MET A 86 -12.65 -12.43 2.08
N MET A 87 -13.58 -13.39 2.14
CA MET A 87 -15.01 -13.09 2.03
C MET A 87 -15.46 -12.08 3.09
N PHE A 88 -15.10 -12.29 4.36
CA PHE A 88 -15.46 -11.36 5.44
C PHE A 88 -14.85 -9.98 5.25
N GLY A 89 -13.60 -9.90 4.77
CA GLY A 89 -12.97 -8.64 4.40
C GLY A 89 -13.75 -7.90 3.31
N LEU A 90 -14.11 -8.58 2.21
CA LEU A 90 -14.89 -7.99 1.12
C LEU A 90 -16.29 -7.55 1.56
N TRP A 91 -16.97 -8.33 2.41
CA TRP A 91 -18.29 -7.94 2.94
C TRP A 91 -18.20 -6.77 3.92
N CYS A 92 -17.15 -6.68 4.73
CA CYS A 92 -16.88 -5.50 5.54
C CYS A 92 -16.68 -4.25 4.67
N MET A 93 -15.93 -4.39 3.57
CA MET A 93 -15.79 -3.29 2.60
C MET A 93 -17.12 -2.96 1.91
N ALA A 94 -17.92 -3.96 1.54
CA ALA A 94 -19.23 -3.75 0.93
C ALA A 94 -20.16 -2.97 1.88
N LEU A 95 -20.16 -3.30 3.17
CA LEU A 95 -20.90 -2.56 4.19
C LEU A 95 -20.38 -1.13 4.32
N GLY A 96 -19.06 -0.94 4.36
CA GLY A 96 -18.44 0.39 4.38
C GLY A 96 -18.83 1.24 3.17
N ALA A 97 -18.77 0.66 1.97
CA ALA A 97 -19.19 1.33 0.73
C ALA A 97 -20.70 1.62 0.72
N PHE A 98 -21.53 0.70 1.22
CA PHE A 98 -22.97 0.90 1.31
C PHE A 98 -23.33 2.07 2.23
N LEU A 99 -22.61 2.23 3.35
CA LEU A 99 -22.84 3.36 4.29
C LEU A 99 -22.60 4.74 3.67
N PHE A 100 -21.83 4.85 2.59
CA PHE A 100 -21.66 6.14 1.89
C PHE A 100 -22.96 6.62 1.26
N VAL A 101 -23.89 5.72 0.92
CA VAL A 101 -25.19 6.07 0.32
C VAL A 101 -26.04 6.87 1.31
N PRO A 102 -26.42 6.35 2.51
CA PRO A 102 -27.13 7.14 3.50
C PRO A 102 -26.29 8.31 4.04
N ALA A 103 -24.96 8.18 4.11
CA ALA A 103 -24.10 9.28 4.54
C ALA A 103 -24.17 10.49 3.59
N ALA A 104 -24.17 10.25 2.27
CA ALA A 104 -24.32 11.28 1.26
C ALA A 104 -25.74 11.85 1.23
N TYR A 105 -26.76 10.99 1.31
CA TYR A 105 -28.16 11.42 1.27
C TYR A 105 -28.51 12.36 2.42
N TRP A 106 -28.05 12.07 3.63
CA TRP A 106 -28.28 12.91 4.82
C TRP A 106 -27.14 13.88 5.12
N ARG A 107 -26.07 13.89 4.31
CA ARG A 107 -24.87 14.70 4.48
C ARG A 107 -24.26 14.60 5.90
N ILE A 108 -24.24 13.39 6.48
CA ILE A 108 -23.76 13.14 7.87
C ILE A 108 -22.29 12.68 7.86
N TYR A 109 -21.40 13.58 8.27
CA TYR A 109 -19.95 13.36 8.35
C TYR A 109 -19.54 12.10 9.14
N GLN A 110 -20.18 11.82 10.28
CA GLN A 110 -19.84 10.69 11.14
C GLN A 110 -20.11 9.34 10.46
N VAL A 111 -21.15 9.26 9.62
CA VAL A 111 -21.47 8.04 8.87
C VAL A 111 -20.46 7.82 7.74
N PHE A 112 -19.95 8.89 7.12
CA PHE A 112 -18.82 8.80 6.18
C PHE A 112 -17.56 8.26 6.86
N LEU A 113 -17.20 8.77 8.03
CA LEU A 113 -16.05 8.27 8.79
C LEU A 113 -16.20 6.79 9.14
N LEU A 114 -17.39 6.36 9.55
CA LEU A 114 -17.66 4.94 9.83
C LEU A 114 -17.51 4.08 8.57
N GLY A 115 -18.05 4.53 7.43
CA GLY A 115 -17.90 3.85 6.15
C GLY A 115 -16.42 3.70 5.75
N LEU A 116 -15.65 4.78 5.88
CA LEU A 116 -14.21 4.80 5.61
C LEU A 116 -13.43 3.85 6.52
N PHE A 117 -13.74 3.86 7.82
CA PHE A 117 -13.13 2.95 8.77
C PHE A 117 -13.42 1.49 8.37
N LEU A 118 -14.66 1.12 8.03
CA LEU A 118 -15.02 -0.23 7.60
C LEU A 118 -14.35 -0.65 6.28
N LEU A 119 -14.18 0.27 5.32
CA LEU A 119 -13.37 0.02 4.12
C LEU A 119 -11.91 -0.30 4.49
N GLY A 120 -11.33 0.48 5.41
CA GLY A 120 -10.00 0.23 5.95
C GLY A 120 -9.89 -1.11 6.68
N VAL A 121 -10.88 -1.48 7.50
CA VAL A 121 -10.93 -2.78 8.20
C VAL A 121 -10.93 -3.93 7.19
N GLY A 122 -11.80 -3.85 6.18
CA GLY A 122 -11.89 -4.88 5.16
C GLY A 122 -10.61 -5.01 4.33
N LEU A 123 -9.95 -3.89 4.00
CA LEU A 123 -8.64 -3.90 3.35
C LEU A 123 -7.54 -4.51 4.23
N ALA A 124 -7.53 -4.21 5.53
CA ALA A 124 -6.58 -4.80 6.47
C ALA A 124 -6.74 -6.33 6.52
N ILE A 125 -7.98 -6.83 6.60
CA ILE A 125 -8.26 -8.28 6.56
C ILE A 125 -7.78 -8.90 5.25
N LEU A 126 -8.13 -8.26 4.12
CA LEU A 126 -7.81 -8.78 2.80
C LEU A 126 -6.31 -8.77 2.52
N GLN A 127 -5.56 -7.77 2.96
CA GLN A 127 -4.11 -7.73 2.77
C GLN A 127 -3.38 -8.73 3.66
N SER A 128 -3.84 -8.93 4.90
CA SER A 128 -3.31 -9.98 5.78
C SER A 128 -3.58 -11.38 5.22
N ALA A 129 -4.58 -11.53 4.35
CA ALA A 129 -4.90 -12.77 3.67
C ALA A 129 -4.14 -12.93 2.34
N ALA A 130 -4.27 -11.96 1.44
CA ALA A 130 -3.86 -12.07 0.05
C ALA A 130 -2.34 -12.04 -0.12
N ASN A 131 -1.62 -11.20 0.63
CA ASN A 131 -0.16 -11.10 0.50
C ASN A 131 0.59 -12.40 0.84
N PRO A 132 0.35 -13.06 1.99
CA PRO A 132 0.94 -14.37 2.24
C PRO A 132 0.43 -15.41 1.25
N TYR A 133 -0.85 -15.39 0.85
CA TYR A 133 -1.40 -16.32 -0.13
C TYR A 133 -0.65 -16.26 -1.48
N VAL A 134 -0.41 -15.07 -2.02
CA VAL A 134 0.40 -14.84 -3.25
C VAL A 134 1.82 -15.42 -3.09
N THR A 135 2.37 -15.34 -1.89
CA THR A 135 3.72 -15.85 -1.60
C THR A 135 3.74 -17.37 -1.59
N ILE A 136 2.73 -18.03 -1.01
CA ILE A 136 2.72 -19.50 -0.78
C ILE A 136 2.05 -20.33 -1.89
N VAL A 137 1.28 -19.72 -2.81
CA VAL A 137 0.55 -20.44 -3.88
C VAL A 137 1.44 -21.06 -4.97
N GLY A 138 2.74 -20.79 -4.93
CA GLY A 138 3.72 -21.33 -5.87
C GLY A 138 5.14 -21.32 -5.30
N PRO A 139 6.16 -21.62 -6.12
CA PRO A 139 7.54 -21.71 -5.65
C PRO A 139 8.02 -20.40 -5.00
N ILE A 140 8.72 -20.49 -3.86
CA ILE A 140 9.16 -19.32 -3.08
C ILE A 140 10.14 -18.43 -3.86
N GLU A 141 10.91 -19.00 -4.79
CA GLU A 141 11.88 -18.28 -5.62
C GLU A 141 11.22 -17.29 -6.60
N SER A 142 9.97 -17.56 -6.99
CA SER A 142 9.18 -16.70 -7.87
C SER A 142 8.12 -15.89 -7.11
N ALA A 143 8.21 -15.82 -5.78
CA ALA A 143 7.27 -15.05 -4.96
C ALA A 143 7.27 -13.56 -5.32
N ALA A 144 8.45 -12.95 -5.46
CA ALA A 144 8.55 -11.55 -5.88
C ALA A 144 7.90 -11.30 -7.25
N LYS A 145 8.09 -12.20 -8.23
CA LYS A 145 7.41 -12.13 -9.53
C LYS A 145 5.89 -12.13 -9.37
N ARG A 146 5.34 -13.08 -8.60
CA ARG A 146 3.90 -13.16 -8.36
C ARG A 146 3.36 -11.90 -7.67
N MET A 147 4.11 -11.38 -6.70
CA MET A 147 3.77 -10.13 -6.02
C MET A 147 3.78 -8.93 -6.98
N SER A 148 4.74 -8.87 -7.91
CA SER A 148 4.76 -7.84 -8.96
C SER A 148 3.58 -7.97 -9.93
N ILE A 149 3.15 -9.19 -10.31
CA ILE A 149 1.97 -9.40 -11.16
C ILE A 149 0.71 -8.81 -10.52
N VAL A 150 0.44 -9.13 -9.25
CA VAL A 150 -0.73 -8.60 -8.54
C VAL A 150 -0.56 -7.11 -8.23
N GLY A 151 0.66 -6.65 -7.98
CA GLY A 151 1.01 -5.24 -7.78
C GLY A 151 0.72 -4.36 -8.99
N THR A 152 0.97 -4.87 -10.21
CA THR A 152 0.56 -4.21 -11.46
C THR A 152 -0.96 -4.00 -11.50
N GLY A 153 -1.75 -5.00 -11.09
CA GLY A 153 -3.20 -4.88 -10.97
C GLY A 153 -3.62 -3.76 -10.02
N ASN A 154 -2.96 -3.65 -8.86
CA ASN A 154 -3.22 -2.59 -7.89
C ASN A 154 -2.92 -1.18 -8.45
N LYS A 155 -1.78 -0.98 -9.11
CA LYS A 155 -1.45 0.33 -9.69
C LYS A 155 -2.35 0.68 -10.87
N LEU A 156 -2.73 -0.31 -11.70
CA LEU A 156 -3.67 -0.10 -12.79
C LEU A 156 -5.04 0.32 -12.28
N ALA A 157 -5.47 -0.25 -11.15
CA ALA A 157 -6.69 0.16 -10.49
C ALA A 157 -6.67 1.62 -10.03
N GLY A 158 -5.50 2.17 -9.68
CA GLY A 158 -5.38 3.60 -9.36
C GLY A 158 -5.59 4.52 -10.55
N VAL A 159 -5.06 4.13 -11.72
CA VAL A 159 -5.31 4.85 -12.97
C VAL A 159 -6.79 4.79 -13.33
N ILE A 160 -7.39 3.60 -13.26
CA ILE A 160 -8.81 3.41 -13.57
C ILE A 160 -9.71 4.12 -12.54
N ALA A 161 -9.35 4.10 -11.25
CA ALA A 161 -10.03 4.84 -10.20
C ALA A 161 -10.15 6.32 -10.54
N ASN A 162 -9.02 6.96 -10.90
CA ASN A 162 -9.01 8.37 -11.29
C ASN A 162 -9.93 8.65 -12.49
N LEU A 163 -9.90 7.79 -13.52
CA LEU A 163 -10.74 7.96 -14.70
C LEU A 163 -12.23 7.79 -14.40
N ILE A 164 -12.60 6.76 -13.64
CA ILE A 164 -13.99 6.54 -13.21
C ILE A 164 -14.46 7.71 -12.36
N PHE A 165 -13.63 8.16 -11.43
CA PHE A 165 -13.98 9.26 -10.53
C PHE A 165 -14.17 10.58 -11.29
N ALA A 166 -13.29 10.89 -12.24
CA ALA A 166 -13.42 12.06 -13.10
C ALA A 166 -14.62 11.99 -14.06
N ALA A 167 -15.05 10.80 -14.47
CA ALA A 167 -16.18 10.64 -15.38
C ALA A 167 -17.54 10.59 -14.67
N VAL A 168 -17.60 9.99 -13.48
CA VAL A 168 -18.88 9.65 -12.81
C VAL A 168 -19.15 10.51 -11.58
N VAL A 169 -18.12 10.86 -10.80
CA VAL A 169 -18.27 11.57 -9.51
C VAL A 169 -18.03 13.07 -9.64
N ILE A 170 -16.99 13.49 -10.36
CA ILE A 170 -16.67 14.90 -10.58
C ILE A 170 -16.78 15.20 -12.08
N ARG A 171 -18.01 15.33 -12.57
CA ARG A 171 -18.26 15.72 -13.97
C ARG A 171 -17.80 17.15 -14.19
N GLU A 172 -17.64 17.54 -15.44
CA GLU A 172 -17.19 18.90 -15.79
C GLU A 172 -18.12 19.99 -15.22
N SER A 173 -19.43 19.73 -15.20
CA SER A 173 -20.42 20.57 -14.50
C SER A 173 -20.15 20.71 -13.01
N ASP A 174 -19.74 19.63 -12.35
CA ASP A 174 -19.53 19.59 -10.91
C ASP A 174 -18.24 20.33 -10.54
N ARG A 175 -17.22 20.31 -11.42
CA ARG A 175 -15.98 21.10 -11.25
C ARG A 175 -16.27 22.59 -11.26
N GLU A 176 -17.11 23.03 -12.19
CA GLU A 176 -17.47 24.45 -12.27
C GLU A 176 -18.31 24.87 -11.05
N LEU A 177 -19.23 24.02 -10.58
CA LEU A 177 -19.97 24.26 -9.34
C LEU A 177 -19.02 24.39 -8.13
N MET A 178 -18.04 23.49 -7.99
CA MET A 178 -17.04 23.57 -6.92
C MET A 178 -16.25 24.87 -6.98
N ARG A 179 -15.79 25.27 -8.17
CA ARG A 179 -15.05 26.52 -8.38
C ARG A 179 -15.89 27.76 -8.02
N GLN A 180 -17.17 27.75 -8.34
CA GLN A 180 -18.10 28.83 -8.01
C GLN A 180 -18.41 28.89 -6.51
N ILE A 181 -18.52 27.73 -5.84
CA ILE A 181 -18.63 27.65 -4.37
C ILE A 181 -17.39 28.26 -3.72
N GLU A 182 -16.19 27.87 -4.17
CA GLU A 182 -14.93 28.42 -3.65
C GLU A 182 -14.77 29.93 -3.93
N ALA A 183 -15.31 30.42 -5.04
CA ALA A 183 -15.36 31.84 -5.37
C ALA A 183 -16.43 32.62 -4.59
N GLY A 184 -17.23 31.96 -3.75
CA GLY A 184 -18.27 32.59 -2.92
C GLY A 184 -19.52 33.02 -3.69
N VAL A 185 -19.77 32.43 -4.87
CA VAL A 185 -20.94 32.75 -5.71
C VAL A 185 -22.24 32.24 -5.08
N TYR A 186 -22.21 31.08 -4.44
CA TYR A 186 -23.36 30.49 -3.75
C TYR A 186 -23.33 30.81 -2.26
N THR A 187 -24.46 31.26 -1.71
CA THR A 187 -24.61 31.55 -0.27
C THR A 187 -25.96 31.04 0.25
N GLY A 188 -26.07 30.84 1.56
CA GLY A 188 -27.33 30.47 2.19
C GLY A 188 -27.90 29.12 1.71
N GLU A 189 -29.18 29.13 1.33
CA GLU A 189 -29.92 27.93 0.91
C GLU A 189 -29.44 27.36 -0.44
N ASP A 190 -29.05 28.24 -1.36
CA ASP A 190 -28.53 27.83 -2.68
C ASP A 190 -27.23 27.03 -2.50
N LEU A 191 -26.34 27.48 -1.62
CA LEU A 191 -25.11 26.76 -1.29
C LEU A 191 -25.42 25.35 -0.76
N ASN A 192 -26.36 25.22 0.18
CA ASN A 192 -26.73 23.92 0.73
C ASN A 192 -27.29 22.98 -0.35
N THR A 193 -28.15 23.48 -1.23
CA THR A 193 -28.73 22.70 -2.33
C THR A 193 -27.65 22.24 -3.33
N THR A 194 -26.68 23.10 -3.64
CA THR A 194 -25.56 22.74 -4.52
C THR A 194 -24.66 21.71 -3.86
N LEU A 195 -24.35 21.86 -2.57
CA LEU A 195 -23.54 20.88 -1.82
C LEU A 195 -24.22 19.51 -1.73
N ASP A 196 -25.53 19.48 -1.52
CA ASP A 196 -26.34 18.25 -1.54
C ASP A 196 -26.32 17.58 -2.93
N THR A 197 -26.48 18.38 -3.99
CA THR A 197 -26.39 17.88 -5.37
C THR A 197 -25.02 17.28 -5.66
N LEU A 198 -23.95 17.97 -5.25
CA LEU A 198 -22.58 17.48 -5.40
C LEU A 198 -22.44 16.15 -4.67
N ILE A 199 -22.64 16.10 -3.35
CA ILE A 199 -22.31 14.92 -2.54
C ILE A 199 -23.10 13.67 -2.95
N GLN A 200 -24.34 13.83 -3.45
CA GLN A 200 -25.14 12.72 -3.96
C GLN A 200 -24.50 12.04 -5.19
N GLY A 201 -23.60 12.71 -5.90
CA GLY A 201 -22.81 12.15 -7.00
C GLY A 201 -22.00 10.91 -6.60
N VAL A 202 -21.65 10.75 -5.31
CA VAL A 202 -20.93 9.56 -4.82
C VAL A 202 -21.83 8.35 -4.60
N MET A 203 -23.16 8.53 -4.49
CA MET A 203 -24.08 7.45 -4.10
C MET A 203 -24.06 6.29 -5.08
N THR A 204 -24.21 6.56 -6.38
CA THR A 204 -24.29 5.52 -7.42
C THR A 204 -22.99 4.71 -7.53
N PRO A 205 -21.80 5.34 -7.62
CA PRO A 205 -20.55 4.59 -7.65
C PRO A 205 -20.33 3.71 -6.41
N TYR A 206 -20.68 4.21 -5.23
CA TYR A 206 -20.52 3.46 -3.98
C TYR A 206 -21.53 2.32 -3.83
N LEU A 207 -22.77 2.51 -4.30
CA LEU A 207 -23.76 1.43 -4.36
C LEU A 207 -23.30 0.31 -5.30
N ILE A 208 -22.82 0.67 -6.50
CA ILE A 208 -22.27 -0.29 -7.46
C ILE A 208 -21.07 -1.02 -6.84
N LEU A 209 -20.14 -0.28 -6.22
CA LEU A 209 -18.98 -0.86 -5.54
C LEU A 209 -19.41 -1.83 -4.43
N ALA A 210 -20.37 -1.47 -3.58
CA ALA A 210 -20.87 -2.32 -2.51
C ALA A 210 -21.44 -3.64 -3.06
N ILE A 211 -22.23 -3.57 -4.13
CA ILE A 211 -22.81 -4.74 -4.80
C ILE A 211 -21.69 -5.63 -5.37
N ILE A 212 -20.74 -5.05 -6.11
CA ILE A 212 -19.60 -5.78 -6.70
C ILE A 212 -18.79 -6.47 -5.60
N LEU A 213 -18.46 -5.76 -4.51
CA LEU A 213 -17.69 -6.31 -3.39
C LEU A 213 -18.42 -7.47 -2.71
N PHE A 214 -19.73 -7.35 -2.49
CA PHE A 214 -20.53 -8.40 -1.88
C PHE A 214 -20.55 -9.67 -2.72
N PHE A 215 -20.83 -9.54 -4.02
CA PHE A 215 -20.85 -10.66 -4.97
C PHE A 215 -19.45 -11.24 -5.19
N PHE A 216 -18.41 -10.41 -5.22
CA PHE A 216 -17.05 -10.92 -5.34
C PHE A 216 -16.64 -11.72 -4.09
N GLY A 217 -17.07 -11.28 -2.90
CA GLY A 217 -16.89 -12.01 -1.65
C GLY A 217 -17.56 -13.39 -1.68
N THR A 218 -18.79 -13.47 -2.19
CA THR A 218 -19.49 -14.77 -2.34
C THR A 218 -18.79 -15.66 -3.37
N ILE A 219 -18.33 -15.11 -4.49
CA ILE A 219 -17.55 -15.85 -5.51
C ILE A 219 -16.29 -16.46 -4.89
N ILE A 220 -15.51 -15.70 -4.10
CA ILE A 220 -14.28 -16.21 -3.47
C ILE A 220 -14.59 -17.39 -2.54
N ARG A 221 -15.69 -17.31 -1.78
CA ARG A 221 -16.08 -18.37 -0.86
C ARG A 221 -16.35 -19.69 -1.57
N TYR A 222 -17.05 -19.65 -2.70
CA TYR A 222 -17.49 -20.83 -3.45
C TYR A 222 -16.57 -21.20 -4.61
N SER A 223 -15.57 -20.37 -4.92
CA SER A 223 -14.60 -20.63 -5.98
C SER A 223 -13.82 -21.91 -5.69
N SER A 224 -13.91 -22.89 -6.58
CA SER A 224 -13.09 -24.11 -6.54
C SER A 224 -11.62 -23.83 -6.88
N PHE A 225 -11.33 -22.69 -7.52
CA PHE A 225 -10.03 -22.34 -8.09
C PHE A 225 -9.01 -21.79 -7.09
N LEU A 226 -9.44 -21.51 -5.86
CA LEU A 226 -8.60 -20.97 -4.79
C LEU A 226 -8.45 -22.05 -3.71
N PRO A 227 -7.42 -22.90 -3.75
CA PRO A 227 -7.23 -23.94 -2.73
C PRO A 227 -7.19 -23.34 -1.32
N GLU A 228 -7.74 -24.05 -0.34
CA GLU A 228 -7.53 -23.66 1.05
C GLU A 228 -6.08 -24.01 1.41
N LEU A 229 -5.26 -22.99 1.62
CA LEU A 229 -3.86 -23.16 1.96
C LEU A 229 -3.73 -23.05 3.48
N ASP A 230 -3.22 -24.09 4.15
CA ASP A 230 -2.87 -23.98 5.56
C ASP A 230 -1.44 -23.44 5.68
N PRO A 231 -1.26 -22.17 6.07
CA PRO A 231 0.05 -21.55 6.15
C PRO A 231 0.90 -22.16 7.28
N LYS A 232 0.26 -22.79 8.28
CA LYS A 232 0.95 -23.51 9.36
C LYS A 232 1.73 -24.73 8.83
N VAL A 233 1.25 -25.29 7.72
CA VAL A 233 1.81 -26.48 7.11
C VAL A 233 2.76 -26.13 5.97
N ILE A 234 2.38 -25.17 5.12
CA ILE A 234 3.13 -24.82 3.90
C ILE A 234 4.39 -23.99 4.21
N ASN A 235 4.35 -23.14 5.23
CA ASN A 235 5.47 -22.26 5.60
C ASN A 235 6.23 -22.79 6.82
N LYS A 236 6.10 -24.09 7.08
CA LYS A 236 6.80 -24.79 8.16
C LYS A 236 8.28 -24.90 7.82
N SER A 237 9.16 -24.41 8.68
CA SER A 237 10.59 -24.71 8.56
C SER A 237 10.85 -26.15 9.03
N SER A 238 11.73 -26.88 8.35
CA SER A 238 12.13 -28.24 8.69
C SER A 238 12.93 -28.38 10.00
N SER A 239 13.15 -27.29 10.74
CA SER A 239 13.96 -27.27 11.96
C SER A 239 13.14 -27.51 13.23
N GLU A 240 13.69 -28.31 14.14
CA GLU A 240 13.20 -28.59 15.50
C GLU A 240 13.00 -27.32 16.38
N ALA A 241 13.48 -26.16 15.91
CA ALA A 241 13.36 -24.86 16.57
C ALA A 241 11.90 -24.35 16.71
N GLU A 242 10.95 -24.89 15.94
CA GLU A 242 9.55 -24.43 15.93
C GLU A 242 8.80 -24.73 17.25
N ASN A 243 9.20 -25.79 17.96
CA ASN A 243 8.65 -26.11 19.28
C ASN A 243 9.26 -25.25 20.40
N ALA A 244 10.39 -24.57 20.14
CA ALA A 244 11.06 -23.72 21.13
C ALA A 244 10.50 -22.28 21.17
N TYR A 245 9.90 -21.80 20.07
CA TYR A 245 9.38 -20.43 20.01
C TYR A 245 7.92 -20.32 20.49
N THR A 246 7.75 -19.68 21.64
CA THR A 246 6.47 -19.39 22.29
C THR A 246 5.86 -18.06 21.86
N SER A 247 6.63 -17.18 21.23
CA SER A 247 6.19 -15.84 20.81
C SER A 247 6.72 -15.43 19.45
N ILE A 248 5.94 -14.62 18.73
CA ILE A 248 6.31 -14.07 17.43
C ILE A 248 7.52 -13.12 17.48
N PHE A 249 7.72 -12.44 18.62
CA PHE A 249 8.84 -11.53 18.80
C PHE A 249 10.20 -12.26 18.83
N GLN A 250 10.21 -13.58 18.93
CA GLN A 250 11.43 -14.38 18.89
C GLN A 250 11.94 -14.64 17.47
N TYR A 251 11.24 -14.16 16.43
CA TYR A 251 11.66 -14.20 15.02
C TYR A 251 12.24 -12.83 14.60
N PRO A 252 13.55 -12.58 14.73
CA PRO A 252 14.11 -11.25 14.51
C PRO A 252 13.99 -10.82 13.04
N HIS A 253 14.18 -11.72 12.08
CA HIS A 253 14.05 -11.42 10.65
C HIS A 253 12.66 -10.92 10.27
N LEU A 254 11.61 -11.32 10.99
CA LEU A 254 10.27 -10.77 10.83
C LEU A 254 10.20 -9.36 11.39
N ILE A 255 10.59 -9.13 12.65
CA ILE A 255 10.51 -7.80 13.29
C ILE A 255 11.34 -6.78 12.51
N LEU A 256 12.56 -7.16 12.09
CA LEU A 256 13.41 -6.32 11.26
C LEU A 256 12.78 -6.06 9.88
N GLY A 257 12.06 -7.04 9.33
CA GLY A 257 11.31 -6.90 8.08
C GLY A 257 10.10 -5.99 8.19
N VAL A 258 9.42 -5.97 9.34
CA VAL A 258 8.34 -5.03 9.66
C VAL A 258 8.84 -3.61 9.65
N VAL A 259 10.00 -3.34 10.24
CA VAL A 259 10.66 -2.02 10.18
C VAL A 259 11.08 -1.68 8.75
N ALA A 260 11.62 -2.63 7.99
CA ALA A 260 11.98 -2.42 6.58
C ALA A 260 10.75 -2.05 5.73
N MET A 261 9.62 -2.73 5.97
CA MET A 261 8.35 -2.46 5.30
C MET A 261 7.81 -1.08 5.66
N PHE A 262 7.89 -0.70 6.94
CA PHE A 262 7.49 0.63 7.42
C PHE A 262 8.27 1.74 6.70
N PHE A 263 9.61 1.62 6.64
CA PHE A 263 10.45 2.57 5.91
C PHE A 263 10.18 2.57 4.40
N HIS A 264 9.97 1.40 3.79
CA HIS A 264 9.65 1.34 2.37
C HIS A 264 8.35 2.09 2.03
N ILE A 265 7.28 1.83 2.78
CA ILE A 265 5.98 2.47 2.51
C ILE A 265 6.02 3.96 2.83
N GLY A 266 6.72 4.33 3.91
CA GLY A 266 6.88 5.73 4.27
C GLY A 266 7.70 6.54 3.27
N THR A 267 8.85 6.01 2.81
CA THR A 267 9.67 6.67 1.77
C THR A 267 8.92 6.77 0.44
N GLN A 268 8.11 5.76 0.10
CA GLN A 268 7.23 5.83 -1.08
C GLN A 268 6.22 6.99 -0.97
N MET A 269 5.59 7.17 0.19
CA MET A 269 4.62 8.26 0.38
C MET A 269 5.28 9.63 0.47
N ILE A 270 6.49 9.74 1.01
CA ILE A 270 7.27 10.99 0.93
C ILE A 270 7.49 11.34 -0.54
N GLY A 271 8.04 10.41 -1.34
CA GLY A 271 8.33 10.68 -2.75
C GLY A 271 7.10 11.06 -3.57
N LEU A 272 6.00 10.33 -3.42
CA LEU A 272 4.76 10.65 -4.15
C LEU A 272 4.08 11.90 -3.62
N GLY A 273 3.91 12.00 -2.30
CA GLY A 273 3.10 13.02 -1.64
C GLY A 273 3.70 14.42 -1.66
N THR A 274 5.02 14.55 -1.74
CA THR A 274 5.68 15.88 -1.67
C THR A 274 6.20 16.37 -3.02
N SER A 275 6.23 15.52 -4.05
CA SER A 275 6.80 15.83 -5.37
C SER A 275 6.20 17.07 -6.04
N ILE A 276 4.88 17.24 -6.00
CA ILE A 276 4.19 18.41 -6.57
C ILE A 276 4.57 19.69 -5.81
N GLN A 277 4.49 19.66 -4.48
CA GLN A 277 4.83 20.81 -3.65
C GLN A 277 6.31 21.20 -3.84
N TYR A 278 7.19 20.20 -3.98
CA TYR A 278 8.60 20.41 -4.23
C TYR A 278 8.85 21.09 -5.58
N ALA A 279 8.18 20.66 -6.66
CA ALA A 279 8.21 21.35 -7.94
C ALA A 279 7.67 22.80 -7.85
N GLY A 280 6.64 23.02 -7.03
CA GLY A 280 6.10 24.35 -6.75
C GLY A 280 7.13 25.33 -6.17
N THR A 281 8.08 24.84 -5.35
CA THR A 281 9.18 25.67 -4.84
C THR A 281 10.16 26.14 -5.93
N MET A 282 10.11 25.52 -7.11
CA MET A 282 10.95 25.83 -8.28
C MET A 282 10.23 26.73 -9.30
N GLY A 283 9.03 27.22 -8.96
CA GLY A 283 8.23 28.09 -9.83
C GLY A 283 7.23 27.37 -10.73
N GLU A 284 7.08 26.05 -10.61
CA GLU A 284 6.11 25.28 -11.38
C GLU A 284 4.70 25.40 -10.81
N SER A 285 3.72 25.70 -11.67
CA SER A 285 2.32 25.82 -11.27
C SER A 285 1.63 24.45 -11.19
N LEU A 286 0.76 24.28 -10.19
CA LEU A 286 -0.09 23.10 -10.05
C LEU A 286 -1.04 22.93 -11.25
N ALA A 287 -1.49 24.03 -11.86
CA ALA A 287 -2.33 23.97 -13.07
C ALA A 287 -1.52 23.64 -14.33
N GLY A 288 -0.18 23.64 -14.24
CA GLY A 288 0.74 23.34 -15.32
C GLY A 288 1.12 21.86 -15.42
N PRO A 289 2.25 21.53 -16.05
CA PRO A 289 2.71 20.16 -16.22
C PRO A 289 3.04 19.43 -14.89
N ALA A 290 3.31 20.16 -13.81
CA ALA A 290 3.70 19.61 -12.50
C ALA A 290 2.65 18.68 -11.87
N GLN A 291 1.36 18.85 -12.17
CA GLN A 291 0.32 17.92 -11.71
C GLN A 291 0.55 16.47 -12.17
N ASN A 292 1.31 16.27 -13.25
CA ASN A 292 1.59 14.96 -13.82
C ASN A 292 2.80 14.25 -13.19
N ILE A 293 3.54 14.89 -12.28
CA ILE A 293 4.74 14.33 -11.66
C ILE A 293 4.49 12.98 -10.96
N PRO A 294 3.42 12.82 -10.14
CA PRO A 294 3.09 11.52 -9.56
C PRO A 294 2.83 10.45 -10.64
N SER A 295 2.19 10.81 -11.75
CA SER A 295 1.93 9.91 -12.88
C SER A 295 3.21 9.39 -13.53
N TYR A 296 4.24 10.25 -13.68
CA TYR A 296 5.55 9.82 -14.18
C TYR A 296 6.23 8.84 -13.22
N THR A 297 6.14 9.09 -11.92
CA THR A 297 6.67 8.18 -10.89
C THR A 297 5.96 6.82 -10.91
N MET A 298 4.63 6.83 -11.10
CA MET A 298 3.84 5.61 -11.24
C MET A 298 4.16 4.86 -12.52
N LEU A 299 4.40 5.55 -13.65
CA LEU A 299 4.83 4.93 -14.90
C LEU A 299 6.16 4.19 -14.72
N LEU A 300 7.14 4.82 -14.06
CA LEU A 300 8.40 4.16 -13.74
C LEU A 300 8.21 2.96 -12.81
N THR A 301 7.28 3.04 -11.87
CA THR A 301 6.90 1.91 -11.01
C THR A 301 6.34 0.74 -11.83
N PHE A 302 5.49 1.00 -12.83
CA PHE A 302 5.00 -0.03 -13.74
C PHE A 302 6.13 -0.68 -14.53
N ILE A 303 7.03 0.13 -15.09
CA ILE A 303 8.20 -0.38 -15.79
C ILE A 303 9.02 -1.27 -14.85
N GLY A 304 9.22 -0.86 -13.59
CA GLY A 304 9.85 -1.67 -12.55
C GLY A 304 9.18 -3.02 -12.30
N TYR A 305 7.83 -3.06 -12.23
CA TYR A 305 7.09 -4.33 -12.12
C TYR A 305 7.26 -5.22 -13.35
N PHE A 306 7.19 -4.67 -14.57
CA PHE A 306 7.39 -5.47 -15.79
C PHE A 306 8.81 -6.02 -15.89
N THR A 307 9.81 -5.21 -15.53
CA THR A 307 11.20 -5.66 -15.41
C THR A 307 11.32 -6.78 -14.38
N ALA A 308 10.68 -6.66 -13.22
CA ALA A 308 10.65 -7.71 -12.20
C ALA A 308 10.04 -9.02 -12.73
N ILE A 309 8.92 -8.93 -13.43
CA ILE A 309 8.20 -10.09 -14.00
C ILE A 309 9.04 -10.81 -15.07
N ALA A 310 9.79 -10.06 -15.87
CA ALA A 310 10.66 -10.58 -16.91
C ALA A 310 11.96 -11.21 -16.36
N LEU A 311 12.58 -10.58 -15.36
CA LEU A 311 13.88 -10.99 -14.84
C LEU A 311 13.80 -12.02 -13.71
N ILE A 312 12.79 -11.97 -12.84
CA ILE A 312 12.67 -12.88 -11.69
C ILE A 312 11.82 -14.10 -12.07
N PRO A 313 12.20 -15.35 -11.71
CA PRO A 313 13.48 -15.77 -11.12
C PRO A 313 14.56 -16.09 -12.17
N ARG A 314 14.25 -15.94 -13.46
CA ARG A 314 15.04 -16.53 -14.57
C ARG A 314 16.47 -15.98 -14.68
N HIS A 315 16.63 -14.67 -14.55
CA HIS A 315 17.90 -13.96 -14.69
C HIS A 315 18.36 -13.28 -13.40
N LEU A 316 17.42 -12.99 -12.49
CA LEU A 316 17.71 -12.29 -11.25
C LEU A 316 17.01 -12.98 -10.07
N ASN A 317 17.78 -13.30 -9.03
CA ASN A 317 17.22 -13.79 -7.77
C ASN A 317 16.48 -12.65 -7.07
N GLN A 318 15.29 -12.94 -6.52
CA GLN A 318 14.47 -11.97 -5.78
C GLN A 318 15.21 -11.19 -4.69
N ARG A 319 16.18 -11.82 -4.00
CA ARG A 319 17.01 -11.14 -3.00
C ARG A 319 17.93 -10.10 -3.64
N HIS A 320 18.60 -10.48 -4.73
CA HIS A 320 19.49 -9.55 -5.44
C HIS A 320 18.69 -8.39 -6.04
N ALA A 321 17.48 -8.67 -6.55
CA ALA A 321 16.58 -7.61 -7.00
C ALA A 321 16.25 -6.62 -5.87
N LEU A 322 15.89 -7.10 -4.67
CA LEU A 322 15.66 -6.24 -3.50
C LEU A 322 16.88 -5.36 -3.18
N ILE A 323 18.07 -5.97 -3.10
CA ILE A 323 19.30 -5.24 -2.75
C ILE A 323 19.63 -4.18 -3.81
N ILE A 324 19.58 -4.54 -5.10
CA ILE A 324 19.84 -3.60 -6.20
C ILE A 324 18.86 -2.43 -6.15
N SER A 325 17.56 -2.72 -6.00
CA SER A 325 16.52 -1.68 -5.90
C SER A 325 16.71 -0.78 -4.68
N ALA A 326 16.99 -1.36 -3.51
CA ALA A 326 17.21 -0.58 -2.29
C ALA A 326 18.48 0.29 -2.41
N SER A 327 19.55 -0.24 -3.00
CA SER A 327 20.79 0.50 -3.24
C SER A 327 20.59 1.62 -4.26
N LEU A 328 19.84 1.40 -5.34
CA LEU A 328 19.50 2.46 -6.29
C LEU A 328 18.72 3.59 -5.63
N ASN A 329 17.72 3.27 -4.80
CA ASN A 329 17.00 4.28 -4.04
C ASN A 329 17.87 5.02 -3.02
N LEU A 330 18.82 4.33 -2.39
CA LEU A 330 19.80 4.97 -1.52
C LEU A 330 20.68 5.96 -2.30
N ILE A 331 21.14 5.56 -3.49
CA ILE A 331 21.92 6.44 -4.37
C ILE A 331 21.09 7.65 -4.81
N PHE A 332 19.86 7.45 -5.28
CA PHE A 332 18.97 8.56 -5.64
C PHE A 332 18.70 9.49 -4.45
N SER A 333 18.54 8.94 -3.25
CA SER A 333 18.36 9.74 -2.03
C SER A 333 19.57 10.63 -1.73
N VAL A 334 20.79 10.12 -1.95
CA VAL A 334 22.01 10.94 -1.83
C VAL A 334 22.07 11.99 -2.94
N LEU A 335 21.78 11.62 -4.18
CA LEU A 335 21.80 12.53 -5.33
C LEU A 335 20.77 13.67 -5.23
N ILE A 336 19.61 13.41 -4.65
CA ILE A 336 18.60 14.44 -4.34
C ILE A 336 19.22 15.55 -3.47
N ILE A 337 20.06 15.19 -2.50
CA ILE A 337 20.69 16.14 -1.59
C ILE A 337 21.90 16.82 -2.23
N THR A 338 22.78 16.04 -2.86
CA THR A 338 24.12 16.52 -3.25
C THR A 338 24.16 17.22 -4.60
N THR A 339 23.13 17.04 -5.43
CA THR A 339 23.13 17.54 -6.81
C THR A 339 22.10 18.64 -6.97
N SER A 340 22.52 19.77 -7.54
CA SER A 340 21.65 20.86 -7.99
C SER A 340 21.99 21.19 -9.43
N GLY A 341 20.99 21.52 -10.24
CA GLY A 341 21.16 21.88 -11.63
C GLY A 341 19.82 22.01 -12.34
N THR A 342 19.66 23.06 -13.13
CA THR A 342 18.43 23.32 -13.89
C THR A 342 18.31 22.34 -15.06
N VAL A 343 17.16 21.67 -15.14
CA VAL A 343 16.81 20.74 -16.21
C VAL A 343 15.47 21.16 -16.80
N ASN A 344 15.45 21.30 -18.13
CA ASN A 344 14.24 21.51 -18.90
C ASN A 344 13.75 20.17 -19.43
N PHE A 345 12.73 19.59 -18.82
CA PHE A 345 12.21 18.27 -19.19
C PHE A 345 10.70 18.21 -19.01
N LEU A 346 10.00 17.56 -19.96
CA LEU A 346 8.53 17.43 -19.98
C LEU A 346 7.77 18.76 -19.81
N GLY A 347 8.34 19.86 -20.35
CA GLY A 347 7.74 21.19 -20.29
C GLY A 347 7.90 21.90 -18.95
N MET A 348 8.75 21.40 -18.04
CA MET A 348 9.06 22.00 -16.75
C MET A 348 10.53 22.40 -16.67
N THR A 349 10.81 23.51 -16.01
CA THR A 349 12.15 24.02 -15.71
C THR A 349 12.42 23.79 -14.22
N THR A 350 13.00 22.66 -13.87
CA THR A 350 13.10 22.18 -12.48
C THR A 350 14.54 21.83 -12.12
N ASP A 351 14.83 21.73 -10.82
CA ASP A 351 16.10 21.18 -10.35
C ASP A 351 16.16 19.67 -10.61
N ILE A 352 17.34 19.16 -10.98
CA ILE A 352 17.56 17.74 -11.25
C ILE A 352 17.19 16.81 -10.09
N SER A 353 17.23 17.31 -8.84
CA SER A 353 16.80 16.54 -7.66
C SER A 353 15.35 16.05 -7.74
N LEU A 354 14.44 16.81 -8.37
CA LEU A 354 13.06 16.37 -8.59
C LEU A 354 13.02 15.11 -9.47
N TRP A 355 13.87 15.02 -10.48
CA TRP A 355 13.90 13.87 -11.38
C TRP A 355 14.50 12.64 -10.73
N PHE A 356 15.48 12.79 -9.81
CA PHE A 356 15.90 11.68 -8.98
C PHE A 356 14.77 11.16 -8.08
N LEU A 357 13.95 12.05 -7.52
CA LEU A 357 12.75 11.67 -6.76
C LEU A 357 11.75 10.88 -7.62
N VAL A 358 11.51 11.30 -8.86
CA VAL A 358 10.67 10.58 -9.82
C VAL A 358 11.27 9.22 -10.18
N MET A 359 12.59 9.17 -10.44
CA MET A 359 13.32 7.96 -10.80
C MET A 359 13.27 6.87 -9.73
N MET A 360 13.10 7.24 -8.46
CA MET A 360 12.89 6.27 -7.38
C MET A 360 11.67 5.37 -7.60
N GLY A 361 10.67 5.79 -8.39
CA GLY A 361 9.52 4.97 -8.75
C GLY A 361 9.91 3.60 -9.32
N PHE A 362 10.92 3.54 -10.18
CA PHE A 362 11.37 2.30 -10.82
C PHE A 362 11.87 1.24 -9.83
N PRO A 363 12.93 1.47 -9.03
CA PRO A 363 13.41 0.50 -8.07
C PRO A 363 12.41 0.25 -6.93
N ASN A 364 11.57 1.23 -6.57
CA ASN A 364 10.62 1.11 -5.48
C ASN A 364 9.56 0.01 -5.72
N ALA A 365 9.28 -0.33 -6.98
CA ALA A 365 8.37 -1.42 -7.36
C ALA A 365 8.74 -2.78 -6.73
N LEU A 366 10.04 -3.03 -6.53
CA LEU A 366 10.55 -4.33 -6.09
C LEU A 366 10.69 -4.48 -4.56
N LEU A 367 10.63 -3.37 -3.81
CA LEU A 367 10.92 -3.39 -2.38
C LEU A 367 9.85 -4.16 -1.60
N TYR A 368 8.56 -3.86 -1.81
CA TYR A 368 7.45 -4.60 -1.19
C TYR A 368 7.54 -6.10 -1.48
N ALA A 369 7.70 -6.43 -2.77
CA ALA A 369 7.75 -7.79 -3.28
C ALA A 369 9.00 -8.57 -2.83
N GLY A 370 10.09 -7.87 -2.50
CA GLY A 370 11.31 -8.47 -1.96
C GLY A 370 11.29 -8.63 -0.45
N ILE A 371 10.79 -7.64 0.29
CA ILE A 371 10.75 -7.66 1.77
C ILE A 371 9.75 -8.70 2.25
N TRP A 372 8.55 -8.73 1.67
CA TRP A 372 7.45 -9.57 2.18
C TRP A 372 7.81 -11.06 2.28
N PRO A 373 8.30 -11.73 1.21
CA PRO A 373 8.63 -13.15 1.27
C PRO A 373 9.80 -13.46 2.20
N LEU A 374 10.76 -12.52 2.36
CA LEU A 374 11.88 -12.69 3.29
C LEU A 374 11.44 -12.60 4.74
N ALA A 375 10.52 -11.68 5.06
CA ALA A 375 10.03 -11.44 6.41
C ALA A 375 9.14 -12.59 6.91
N ILE A 376 8.29 -13.15 6.06
CA ILE A 376 7.38 -14.24 6.47
C ILE A 376 8.00 -15.63 6.41
N ARG A 377 9.24 -15.77 5.95
CA ARG A 377 9.87 -17.08 5.73
C ARG A 377 9.99 -17.88 7.03
N GLY A 378 9.52 -19.13 7.00
CA GLY A 378 9.74 -20.09 8.09
C GLY A 378 9.01 -19.75 9.38
N LEU A 379 7.93 -18.96 9.30
CA LEU A 379 7.11 -18.61 10.46
C LEU A 379 6.14 -19.73 10.86
N GLY A 380 5.87 -20.69 9.97
CA GLY A 380 4.90 -21.77 10.19
C GLY A 380 3.60 -21.26 10.78
N LYS A 381 3.28 -21.69 12.00
CA LYS A 381 2.05 -21.30 12.72
C LYS A 381 1.85 -19.78 12.91
N TYR A 382 2.94 -19.00 12.89
CA TYR A 382 2.90 -17.55 13.05
C TYR A 382 2.78 -16.78 11.74
N THR A 383 2.67 -17.44 10.58
CA THR A 383 2.67 -16.76 9.26
C THR A 383 1.55 -15.72 9.14
N ASN A 384 0.34 -16.03 9.61
CA ASN A 384 -0.78 -15.08 9.58
C ASN A 384 -0.52 -13.87 10.48
N LEU A 385 0.02 -14.10 11.67
CA LEU A 385 0.34 -13.04 12.61
C LEU A 385 1.51 -12.19 12.09
N GLY A 386 2.56 -12.79 11.53
CA GLY A 386 3.67 -12.04 10.92
C GLY A 386 3.24 -11.21 9.72
N SER A 387 2.35 -11.75 8.88
CA SER A 387 1.71 -11.00 7.79
C SER A 387 0.91 -9.82 8.31
N ALA A 388 0.20 -9.97 9.44
CA ALA A 388 -0.48 -8.87 10.09
C ALA A 388 0.48 -7.78 10.57
N PHE A 389 1.62 -8.12 11.18
CA PHE A 389 2.62 -7.11 11.53
C PHE A 389 3.16 -6.35 10.30
N LEU A 390 3.31 -7.01 9.15
CA LEU A 390 3.70 -6.34 7.91
C LEU A 390 2.60 -5.44 7.35
N VAL A 391 1.31 -5.82 7.47
CA VAL A 391 0.18 -4.92 7.14
C VAL A 391 0.14 -3.73 8.09
N MET A 392 0.42 -3.94 9.37
CA MET A 392 0.47 -2.87 10.36
C MET A 392 1.55 -1.84 10.02
N ALA A 393 2.70 -2.28 9.49
CA ALA A 393 3.79 -1.41 9.04
C ALA A 393 3.38 -0.42 7.93
N LEU A 394 2.27 -0.66 7.22
CA LEU A 394 1.74 0.26 6.22
C LEU A 394 1.34 1.62 6.81
N CYS A 395 1.16 1.73 8.12
CA CYS A 395 0.95 3.01 8.81
C CYS A 395 2.10 4.01 8.60
N GLY A 396 3.29 3.54 8.16
CA GLY A 396 4.38 4.39 7.71
C GLY A 396 3.98 5.37 6.60
N SER A 397 2.94 5.05 5.83
CA SER A 397 2.35 5.94 4.82
C SER A 397 1.83 7.25 5.37
N ALA A 398 1.28 7.24 6.59
CA ALA A 398 0.76 8.44 7.26
C ALA A 398 1.83 9.10 8.14
N ILE A 399 2.66 8.29 8.80
CA ILE A 399 3.63 8.79 9.80
C ILE A 399 4.83 9.48 9.12
N MET A 400 5.42 8.87 8.10
CA MET A 400 6.68 9.37 7.53
C MET A 400 6.55 10.72 6.80
N PRO A 401 5.46 11.01 6.06
CA PRO A 401 5.23 12.36 5.53
C PRO A 401 5.09 13.44 6.61
N LEU A 402 4.53 13.13 7.78
CA LEU A 402 4.47 14.07 8.91
C LEU A 402 5.87 14.37 9.44
N VAL A 403 6.70 13.34 9.60
CA VAL A 403 8.10 13.51 10.02
C VAL A 403 8.88 14.32 8.98
N TYR A 404 8.66 14.08 7.69
CA TYR A 404 9.26 14.89 6.62
C TYR A 404 8.85 16.36 6.73
N ASN A 405 7.56 16.67 6.87
CA ASN A 405 7.10 18.05 6.99
C ASN A 405 7.62 18.73 8.26
N ALA A 406 7.72 18.01 9.37
CA ALA A 406 8.35 18.53 10.58
C ALA A 406 9.82 18.93 10.33
N PHE A 407 10.58 18.17 9.53
CA PHE A 407 11.93 18.57 9.13
C PHE A 407 11.94 19.81 8.22
N VAL A 408 10.96 19.98 7.33
CA VAL A 408 10.82 21.20 6.52
C VAL A 408 10.56 22.40 7.44
N GLU A 409 9.62 22.27 8.38
CA GLU A 409 9.25 23.33 9.32
C GLU A 409 10.37 23.69 10.30
N MET A 410 11.25 22.75 10.66
CA MET A 410 12.42 23.04 11.51
C MET A 410 13.47 23.90 10.81
N ASN A 411 13.49 23.93 9.48
CA ASN A 411 14.48 24.65 8.68
C ASN A 411 13.97 26.02 8.21
N THR A 412 13.32 26.79 9.09
CA THR A 412 12.70 28.09 8.76
C THR A 412 13.69 29.16 8.26
N SER A 413 14.99 28.98 8.50
CA SER A 413 16.05 29.90 8.05
C SER A 413 16.43 29.73 6.58
N LEU A 414 15.99 28.64 5.93
CA LEU A 414 16.28 28.34 4.54
C LEU A 414 15.13 28.77 3.63
N SER A 415 15.40 28.88 2.32
CA SER A 415 14.32 28.97 1.35
C SER A 415 13.48 27.69 1.40
N LEU A 416 12.20 27.78 1.04
CA LEU A 416 11.31 26.61 1.06
C LEU A 416 11.85 25.46 0.18
N PHE A 417 12.46 25.80 -0.96
CA PHE A 417 13.17 24.85 -1.82
C PHE A 417 14.27 24.09 -1.06
N GLU A 418 15.19 24.82 -0.42
CA GLU A 418 16.31 24.22 0.33
C GLU A 418 15.83 23.44 1.56
N ALA A 419 14.81 23.92 2.26
CA ALA A 419 14.21 23.23 3.41
C ALA A 419 13.59 21.89 2.99
N MET A 420 12.81 21.86 1.90
CA MET A 420 12.23 20.63 1.34
C MET A 420 13.31 19.68 0.82
N LYS A 421 14.33 20.23 0.14
CA LYS A 421 15.47 19.47 -0.36
C LYS A 421 16.21 18.79 0.79
N GLN A 422 16.54 19.52 1.86
CA GLN A 422 17.21 18.98 3.03
C GLN A 422 16.36 17.96 3.80
N ALA A 423 15.04 18.14 3.86
CA ALA A 423 14.16 17.18 4.52
C ALA A 423 14.21 15.77 3.88
N TYR A 424 14.64 15.65 2.61
CA TYR A 424 14.87 14.34 1.97
C TYR A 424 16.04 13.54 2.56
N TRP A 425 16.85 14.12 3.46
CA TRP A 425 17.85 13.36 4.25
C TRP A 425 17.22 12.16 4.97
N ILE A 426 15.94 12.25 5.34
CA ILE A 426 15.19 11.14 5.97
C ILE A 426 15.18 9.87 5.12
N LEU A 427 15.30 9.98 3.80
CA LEU A 427 15.28 8.84 2.87
C LEU A 427 16.54 7.96 3.01
N ILE A 428 17.70 8.57 3.29
CA ILE A 428 18.99 7.89 3.35
C ILE A 428 19.04 6.80 4.43
N PRO A 429 18.75 7.07 5.74
CA PRO A 429 18.75 6.02 6.75
C PRO A 429 17.67 4.96 6.48
N CYS A 430 16.53 5.34 5.89
CA CYS A 430 15.47 4.41 5.52
C CYS A 430 15.94 3.38 4.47
N PHE A 431 16.54 3.83 3.35
CA PHE A 431 17.02 2.91 2.32
C PHE A 431 18.29 2.17 2.74
N ALA A 432 19.18 2.80 3.53
CA ALA A 432 20.32 2.12 4.12
C ALA A 432 19.88 0.94 5.00
N TYR A 433 18.82 1.12 5.80
CA TYR A 433 18.23 0.04 6.57
C TYR A 433 17.66 -1.08 5.69
N ILE A 434 16.96 -0.75 4.60
CA ILE A 434 16.39 -1.75 3.68
C ILE A 434 17.52 -2.54 2.98
N VAL A 435 18.61 -1.87 2.55
CA VAL A 435 19.81 -2.53 2.02
C VAL A 435 20.38 -3.49 3.05
N TRP A 436 20.62 -3.03 4.28
CA TRP A 436 21.12 -3.86 5.37
C TRP A 436 20.20 -5.06 5.64
N TYR A 437 18.88 -4.85 5.65
CA TYR A 437 17.90 -5.92 5.83
C TYR A 437 18.03 -6.99 4.74
N GLY A 438 18.14 -6.57 3.48
CA GLY A 438 18.30 -7.47 2.33
C GLY A 438 19.63 -8.24 2.30
N VAL A 439 20.70 -7.71 2.89
CA VAL A 439 22.03 -8.34 2.93
C VAL A 439 22.22 -9.23 4.17
N GLN A 440 21.86 -8.72 5.35
CA GLN A 440 22.15 -9.33 6.65
C GLN A 440 20.92 -9.50 7.53
N GLY A 441 20.06 -8.48 7.65
CA GLY A 441 18.97 -8.47 8.64
C GLY A 441 18.01 -9.65 8.50
N TYR A 442 17.71 -10.08 7.27
CA TYR A 442 16.84 -11.23 7.02
C TYR A 442 17.42 -12.59 7.46
N LYS A 443 18.72 -12.67 7.72
CA LYS A 443 19.42 -13.90 8.15
C LYS A 443 19.41 -14.08 9.67
N ILE A 444 19.03 -13.05 10.42
CA ILE A 444 19.02 -13.08 11.88
C ILE A 444 17.78 -13.86 12.33
N THR A 445 17.98 -15.12 12.68
CA THR A 445 16.90 -16.05 13.08
C THR A 445 16.74 -16.21 14.59
N ALA A 446 17.67 -15.65 15.39
CA ALA A 446 17.60 -15.60 16.85
C ALA A 446 18.31 -14.34 17.38
N TRP A 447 17.76 -13.72 18.44
CA TRP A 447 18.31 -12.49 19.04
C TRP A 447 19.64 -12.69 19.74
N LYS A 448 19.87 -13.88 20.31
CA LYS A 448 21.18 -14.29 20.85
C LYS A 448 21.77 -15.32 19.90
N LYS A 449 23.02 -15.13 19.46
CA LYS A 449 23.80 -16.21 18.83
C LYS A 449 23.81 -17.37 19.82
N ALA A 450 23.32 -18.54 19.40
CA ALA A 450 23.55 -19.76 20.17
C ALA A 450 25.07 -19.86 20.39
N LYS A 451 25.50 -19.98 21.65
CA LYS A 451 26.90 -20.32 21.93
C LYS A 451 27.15 -21.64 21.23
N THR A 452 27.95 -21.63 20.19
CA THR A 452 28.48 -22.86 19.59
C THR A 452 29.35 -23.48 20.68
N ASN A 453 28.80 -24.40 21.46
CA ASN A 453 29.61 -25.32 22.24
C ASN A 453 30.28 -26.20 21.20
N VAL A 454 31.49 -25.79 20.78
CA VAL A 454 32.43 -26.69 20.15
C VAL A 454 32.75 -27.71 21.24
N ILE A 455 32.08 -28.85 21.19
CA ILE A 455 32.50 -30.04 21.91
C ILE A 455 33.78 -30.47 21.17
N ILE A 456 34.91 -30.07 21.70
CA ILE A 456 36.18 -30.73 21.45
C ILE A 456 36.18 -31.88 22.44
N ASP A 457 35.91 -33.09 21.96
CA ASP A 457 36.39 -34.34 22.55
C ASP A 457 36.99 -35.17 21.42
#